data_AF-A0A7S1VEU5-F1
#
_entry.id   AF-A0A7S1VEU5-F1
#
_cell.length_a   1.000
_cell.length_b   1.000
_cell.length_c   1.000
_cell.angle_alpha   90.00
_cell.angle_beta   90.00
_cell.angle_gamma   90.00
#
_symmetry.space_group_name_H-M   'P 1'
#
loop_
_entity.id
_entity.type
_entity.pdbx_description
1 polymer ?
#
loop_
_entity_poly.entity_id
_entity_poly.type
_entity_poly.pdbx_seq_one_letter_code
_entity_poly.pdbx_strand_id
1 'polypeptide(L)'
;SSGSRIGSAVLPVGADLLARTRELGLPPFHIMLSRMNLPNPFAGTNQTASDIGGADADGRSLLEEGVRTVLDALYPGPGSALAVDFVVGALVEPATPASSLGPALKTCLTRQLTRSRSADPHWFENGALTPDELADTYSTRLSHLVVKSHG
;
A
#
# COMPACT_ATOMS: atom_id res chain seq x y z
N SER A 1 -19.99 -44.59 2.24
CA SER A 1 -19.69 -43.65 3.34
C SER A 1 -18.19 -43.39 3.29
N SER A 2 -17.64 -42.19 3.13
CA SER A 2 -18.17 -40.84 3.17
C SER A 2 -17.24 -39.98 2.32
N GLY A 3 -17.79 -39.20 1.40
CA GLY A 3 -17.02 -38.22 0.63
C GLY A 3 -16.74 -37.00 1.50
N SER A 4 -15.50 -36.81 1.91
CA SER A 4 -15.06 -35.57 2.53
C SER A 4 -14.84 -34.52 1.44
N ARG A 5 -15.87 -33.73 1.17
CA ARG A 5 -15.73 -32.47 0.43
C ARG A 5 -14.77 -31.58 1.23
N ILE A 6 -13.58 -31.36 0.70
CA ILE A 6 -12.67 -30.32 1.18
C ILE A 6 -13.42 -29.00 1.00
N GLY A 7 -13.95 -28.48 2.09
CA GLY A 7 -14.51 -27.13 2.11
C GLY A 7 -13.42 -26.17 1.67
N SER A 8 -13.71 -25.36 0.66
CA SER A 8 -12.90 -24.18 0.32
C SER A 8 -12.75 -23.36 1.59
N ALA A 9 -11.60 -23.45 2.23
CA ALA A 9 -11.25 -22.56 3.31
C ALA A 9 -11.06 -21.19 2.68
N VAL A 10 -12.04 -20.30 2.87
CA VAL A 10 -11.86 -18.88 2.59
C VAL A 10 -10.74 -18.42 3.51
N LEU A 11 -9.55 -18.29 2.96
CA LEU A 11 -8.44 -17.72 3.70
C LEU A 11 -8.80 -16.28 4.07
N PRO A 12 -8.35 -15.78 5.24
CA PRO A 12 -8.53 -14.37 5.57
C PRO A 12 -7.92 -13.51 4.45
N VAL A 13 -8.61 -12.44 4.03
CA VAL A 13 -8.20 -11.59 2.89
C VAL A 13 -6.73 -11.15 2.96
N GLY A 14 -6.20 -10.92 4.16
CA GLY A 14 -4.78 -10.58 4.35
C GLY A 14 -3.81 -11.73 4.02
N ALA A 15 -4.18 -12.98 4.32
CA ALA A 15 -3.37 -14.15 3.98
C ALA A 15 -3.37 -14.42 2.48
N ASP A 16 -4.52 -14.24 1.82
CA ASP A 16 -4.63 -14.33 0.35
C ASP A 16 -3.79 -13.25 -0.34
N LEU A 17 -3.86 -12.01 0.16
CA LEU A 17 -3.07 -10.92 -0.38
C LEU A 17 -1.55 -11.21 -0.27
N LEU A 18 -1.12 -11.71 0.88
CA LEU A 18 0.28 -12.12 1.10
C LEU A 18 0.70 -13.24 0.14
N ALA A 19 -0.07 -14.33 0.08
CA ALA A 19 0.19 -15.45 -0.83
C ALA A 19 0.29 -14.96 -2.28
N ARG A 20 -0.64 -14.10 -2.70
CA ARG A 20 -0.67 -13.54 -4.04
C ARG A 20 0.56 -12.68 -4.35
N THR A 21 1.01 -11.86 -3.41
CA THR A 21 2.19 -11.01 -3.63
C THR A 21 3.47 -11.83 -3.82
N ARG A 22 3.58 -12.95 -3.10
CA ARG A 22 4.69 -13.90 -3.25
C ARG A 22 4.61 -14.67 -4.57
N GLU A 23 3.42 -15.13 -4.97
CA GLU A 23 3.19 -15.77 -6.28
C GLU A 23 3.61 -14.88 -7.45
N LEU A 24 3.30 -13.58 -7.35
CA LEU A 24 3.66 -12.59 -8.35
C LEU A 24 5.16 -12.21 -8.31
N GLY A 25 5.93 -12.79 -7.40
CA GLY A 25 7.36 -12.54 -7.25
C GLY A 25 7.68 -11.10 -6.85
N LEU A 26 6.80 -10.46 -6.05
CA LEU A 26 7.09 -9.12 -5.55
C LEU A 26 8.37 -9.16 -4.70
N PRO A 27 9.34 -8.25 -4.93
CA PRO A 27 10.52 -8.17 -4.09
C PRO A 27 10.15 -7.83 -2.64
N PRO A 28 11.03 -8.17 -1.68
CA PRO A 28 10.90 -7.71 -0.30
C PRO A 28 10.82 -6.19 -0.21
N PHE A 29 10.23 -5.73 0.89
CA PHE A 29 9.93 -4.33 1.15
C PHE A 29 11.14 -3.39 0.96
N HIS A 30 12.29 -3.74 1.53
CA HIS A 30 13.50 -2.93 1.43
C HIS A 30 13.98 -2.73 -0.03
N ILE A 31 13.89 -3.78 -0.87
CA ILE A 31 14.24 -3.70 -2.30
C ILE A 31 13.26 -2.77 -3.02
N MET A 32 11.98 -2.87 -2.68
CA MET A 32 10.94 -2.01 -3.25
C MET A 32 11.17 -0.53 -2.88
N LEU A 33 11.55 -0.22 -1.64
CA LEU A 33 11.93 1.13 -1.23
C LEU A 33 13.09 1.67 -2.08
N SER A 34 14.14 0.86 -2.30
CA SER A 34 15.25 1.24 -3.18
C SER A 34 14.81 1.51 -4.62
N ARG A 35 13.92 0.68 -5.18
CA ARG A 35 13.34 0.90 -6.53
C ARG A 35 12.46 2.16 -6.61
N MET A 36 11.93 2.60 -5.47
CA MET A 36 11.14 3.83 -5.36
C MET A 36 11.99 5.06 -5.05
N ASN A 37 13.29 4.90 -4.78
CA ASN A 37 14.18 5.94 -4.29
C ASN A 37 13.69 6.55 -2.95
N LEU A 38 13.20 5.67 -2.07
CA LEU A 38 12.76 6.02 -0.72
C LEU A 38 13.83 5.63 0.30
N PRO A 39 13.91 6.34 1.44
CA PRO A 39 14.79 5.96 2.54
C PRO A 39 14.51 4.54 3.01
N ASN A 40 15.56 3.74 3.17
CA ASN A 40 15.43 2.41 3.76
C ASN A 40 15.63 2.52 5.27
N PRO A 41 14.63 2.18 6.11
CA PRO A 41 14.79 2.19 7.57
C PRO A 41 15.79 1.14 8.06
N PHE A 42 16.15 0.17 7.21
CA PHE A 42 17.12 -0.88 7.52
C PHE A 42 18.53 -0.49 7.06
N ALA A 43 19.31 0.12 7.96
CA ALA A 43 20.67 0.59 7.68
C ALA A 43 21.80 -0.45 7.92
N GLY A 44 21.49 -1.73 8.18
CA GLY A 44 22.47 -2.76 8.58
C GLY A 44 21.91 -4.20 8.69
N THR A 45 22.73 -5.12 9.19
CA THR A 45 22.39 -6.57 9.24
C THR A 45 21.65 -7.00 10.51
N ASN A 46 21.51 -6.10 11.49
CA ASN A 46 20.95 -6.41 12.80
C ASN A 46 19.54 -5.84 13.02
N GLN A 47 18.92 -5.23 12.00
CA GLN A 47 17.56 -4.74 12.11
C GLN A 47 16.53 -5.86 12.04
N THR A 48 15.40 -5.62 12.71
CA THR A 48 14.24 -6.51 12.74
C THR A 48 13.08 -5.90 11.97
N ALA A 49 12.05 -6.70 11.72
CA ALA A 49 10.84 -6.21 11.06
C ALA A 49 10.15 -5.07 11.84
N SER A 50 10.29 -5.01 13.16
CA SER A 50 9.75 -3.91 13.97
C SER A 50 10.34 -2.52 13.66
N ASP A 51 11.48 -2.45 12.94
CA ASP A 51 12.16 -1.19 12.64
C ASP A 51 11.51 -0.41 11.47
N ILE A 52 10.54 -1.00 10.75
CA ILE A 52 9.92 -0.42 9.54
C ILE A 52 9.34 0.99 9.79
N GLY A 53 8.70 1.20 10.93
CA GLY A 53 8.06 2.49 11.22
C GLY A 53 9.04 3.59 11.59
N GLY A 54 10.34 3.29 11.70
CA GLY A 54 11.32 4.23 12.20
C GLY A 54 11.04 4.67 13.64
N ALA A 55 11.67 5.76 14.04
CA ALA A 55 11.56 6.33 15.36
C ALA A 55 11.34 7.85 15.31
N ASP A 56 10.74 8.40 16.37
CA ASP A 56 10.66 9.83 16.61
C ASP A 56 12.04 10.42 16.96
N ALA A 57 12.08 11.74 17.19
CA ALA A 57 13.31 12.45 17.55
C ALA A 57 13.93 11.98 18.87
N ASP A 58 13.13 11.35 19.74
CA ASP A 58 13.54 10.78 21.02
C ASP A 58 13.93 9.30 20.91
N GLY A 59 13.92 8.74 19.69
CA GLY A 59 14.28 7.34 19.43
C GLY A 59 13.18 6.33 19.76
N ARG A 60 11.94 6.77 19.98
CA ARG A 60 10.80 5.87 20.23
C ARG A 60 10.19 5.41 18.93
N SER A 61 9.85 4.13 18.83
CA SER A 61 9.22 3.60 17.63
C SER A 61 7.89 4.29 17.34
N LEU A 62 7.67 4.62 16.07
CA LEU A 62 6.38 5.15 15.60
C LEU A 62 5.31 4.04 15.46
N LEU A 63 5.70 2.76 15.57
CA LEU A 63 4.78 1.64 15.54
C LEU A 63 4.20 1.35 16.93
N GLU A 64 2.90 1.05 16.96
CA GLU A 64 2.25 0.51 18.14
C GLU A 64 2.91 -0.81 18.59
N GLU A 65 2.94 -1.03 19.90
CA GLU A 65 3.58 -2.21 20.50
C GLU A 65 3.02 -3.52 19.96
N GLY A 66 1.70 -3.63 19.83
CA GLY A 66 1.05 -4.82 19.28
C GLY A 66 1.48 -5.13 17.84
N VAL A 67 1.67 -4.10 17.01
CA VAL A 67 2.14 -4.26 15.63
C VAL A 67 3.58 -4.77 15.61
N ARG A 68 4.44 -4.22 16.48
CA ARG A 68 5.83 -4.68 16.61
C ARG A 68 5.90 -6.15 17.03
N THR A 69 5.14 -6.54 18.05
CA THR A 69 5.08 -7.94 18.51
C THR A 69 4.65 -8.89 17.40
N VAL A 70 3.64 -8.51 16.61
CA VAL A 70 3.17 -9.34 15.49
C VAL A 70 4.21 -9.40 14.37
N LEU A 71 4.89 -8.29 14.04
CA LEU A 71 5.93 -8.27 13.01
C LEU A 71 7.13 -9.16 13.37
N ASP A 72 7.60 -9.08 14.61
CA ASP A 72 8.72 -9.91 15.08
C ASP A 72 8.34 -11.40 15.14
N ALA A 73 7.06 -11.72 15.40
CA ALA A 73 6.55 -13.08 15.35
C ALA A 73 6.43 -13.60 13.90
N LEU A 74 6.05 -12.75 12.95
CA LEU A 74 5.91 -13.11 11.54
C LEU A 74 7.25 -13.23 10.82
N TYR A 75 8.24 -12.41 11.21
CA TYR A 75 9.58 -12.40 10.64
C TYR A 75 10.62 -12.51 11.75
N PRO A 76 10.88 -13.72 12.28
CA PRO A 76 11.76 -13.90 13.41
C PRO A 76 13.24 -13.79 13.04
N GLY A 77 14.04 -13.27 13.98
CA GLY A 77 15.50 -13.32 13.95
C GLY A 77 16.21 -12.07 13.44
N PRO A 78 17.53 -11.96 13.67
CA PRO A 78 18.34 -10.86 13.17
C PRO A 78 18.42 -10.89 11.64
N GLY A 79 18.24 -9.74 10.99
CA GLY A 79 18.21 -9.63 9.52
C GLY A 79 16.84 -9.92 8.90
N SER A 80 15.82 -10.20 9.71
CA SER A 80 14.43 -10.38 9.28
C SER A 80 13.85 -9.19 8.53
N ALA A 81 14.37 -7.99 8.79
CA ALA A 81 14.12 -6.78 8.01
C ALA A 81 14.23 -6.98 6.49
N LEU A 82 15.16 -7.82 6.04
CA LEU A 82 15.39 -8.08 4.62
C LEU A 82 14.34 -9.02 3.99
N ALA A 83 13.59 -9.75 4.82
CA ALA A 83 12.61 -10.75 4.40
C ALA A 83 11.16 -10.22 4.40
N VAL A 84 10.92 -9.00 4.91
CA VAL A 84 9.58 -8.44 5.03
C VAL A 84 8.91 -8.33 3.66
N ASP A 85 7.73 -8.93 3.51
CA ASP A 85 6.93 -8.81 2.30
C ASP A 85 6.56 -7.34 2.05
N PHE A 86 6.61 -6.91 0.80
CA PHE A 86 6.33 -5.51 0.43
C PHE A 86 5.00 -4.99 0.99
N VAL A 87 3.92 -5.77 0.86
CA VAL A 87 2.59 -5.34 1.31
C VAL A 87 2.54 -5.16 2.82
N VAL A 88 3.20 -6.03 3.59
CA VAL A 88 3.24 -5.88 5.06
C VAL A 88 3.98 -4.62 5.43
N GLY A 89 5.19 -4.43 4.89
CA GLY A 89 5.97 -3.23 5.17
C GLY A 89 5.23 -1.95 4.78
N ALA A 90 4.61 -1.93 3.61
CA ALA A 90 3.92 -0.75 3.10
C ALA A 90 2.62 -0.41 3.86
N LEU A 91 1.97 -1.40 4.50
CA LEU A 91 0.78 -1.19 5.34
C LEU A 91 1.10 -0.71 6.75
N VAL A 92 2.26 -1.10 7.29
CA VAL A 92 2.69 -0.67 8.64
C VAL A 92 3.49 0.63 8.61
N GLU A 93 3.89 1.12 7.44
CA GLU A 93 4.52 2.43 7.31
C GLU A 93 3.64 3.54 7.90
N PRO A 94 4.21 4.46 8.68
CA PRO A 94 3.48 5.60 9.21
C PRO A 94 2.99 6.51 8.09
N ALA A 95 1.79 7.04 8.26
CA ALA A 95 1.17 7.90 7.27
C ALA A 95 1.94 9.20 7.06
N THR A 96 2.01 9.66 5.80
CA THR A 96 2.61 10.97 5.47
C THR A 96 1.64 12.12 5.77
N PRO A 97 2.13 13.37 5.99
CA PRO A 97 1.26 14.51 6.20
C PRO A 97 0.21 14.66 5.09
N ALA A 98 -1.04 14.92 5.48
CA ALA A 98 -2.21 15.02 4.61
C ALA A 98 -2.57 13.74 3.81
N SER A 99 -2.07 12.58 4.21
CA SER A 99 -2.37 11.28 3.60
C SER A 99 -2.69 10.26 4.69
N SER A 100 -3.50 9.26 4.38
CA SER A 100 -3.66 8.07 5.24
C SER A 100 -2.64 6.97 4.92
N LEU A 101 -1.74 7.22 3.97
CA LEU A 101 -0.80 6.24 3.43
C LEU A 101 0.64 6.62 3.74
N GLY A 102 1.44 5.59 4.02
CA GLY A 102 2.89 5.67 4.10
C GLY A 102 3.57 5.98 2.75
N PRO A 103 4.85 6.36 2.78
CA PRO A 103 5.61 6.74 1.59
C PRO A 103 5.57 5.71 0.45
N ALA A 104 5.72 4.42 0.73
CA ALA A 104 5.75 3.35 -0.27
C ALA A 104 4.43 3.24 -1.03
N LEU A 105 3.30 3.13 -0.31
CA LEU A 105 1.97 3.04 -0.93
C LEU A 105 1.64 4.33 -1.68
N LYS A 106 1.94 5.49 -1.10
CA LYS A 106 1.74 6.79 -1.77
C LYS A 106 2.53 6.86 -3.08
N THR A 107 3.80 6.48 -3.09
CA THR A 107 4.62 6.49 -4.31
C THR A 107 4.07 5.52 -5.35
N CYS A 108 3.68 4.31 -4.95
CA CYS A 108 3.07 3.33 -5.84
C CYS A 108 1.79 3.87 -6.48
N LEU A 109 0.83 4.34 -5.69
CA LEU A 109 -0.44 4.87 -6.20
C LEU A 109 -0.24 6.11 -7.07
N THR A 110 0.58 7.06 -6.63
CA THR A 110 0.86 8.26 -7.43
C THR A 110 1.47 7.90 -8.78
N ARG A 111 2.47 7.00 -8.82
CA ARG A 111 3.08 6.55 -10.07
C ARG A 111 2.07 5.88 -10.99
N GLN A 112 1.23 4.99 -10.47
CA GLN A 112 0.24 4.30 -11.32
C GLN A 112 -0.84 5.26 -11.81
N LEU A 113 -1.44 6.09 -10.94
CA LEU A 113 -2.45 7.06 -11.34
C LEU A 113 -1.92 8.08 -12.33
N THR A 114 -0.67 8.54 -12.14
CA THR A 114 -0.02 9.46 -13.09
C THR A 114 0.19 8.80 -14.44
N ARG A 115 0.71 7.56 -14.47
CA ARG A 115 0.90 6.81 -15.71
C ARG A 115 -0.42 6.55 -16.43
N SER A 116 -1.45 6.11 -15.71
CA SER A 116 -2.77 5.88 -16.28
C SER A 116 -3.36 7.17 -16.86
N ARG A 117 -3.28 8.29 -16.14
CA ARG A 117 -3.74 9.60 -16.62
C ARG A 117 -2.99 10.03 -17.88
N SER A 118 -1.65 10.01 -17.84
CA SER A 118 -0.83 10.51 -18.94
C SER A 118 -0.85 9.62 -20.19
N ALA A 119 -1.16 8.34 -20.03
CA ALA A 119 -1.22 7.40 -21.14
C ALA A 119 -2.62 7.30 -21.77
N ASP A 120 -3.64 7.96 -21.22
CA ASP A 120 -5.00 7.91 -21.72
C ASP A 120 -5.26 9.05 -22.73
N PRO A 121 -5.38 8.75 -24.04
CA PRO A 121 -5.70 9.75 -25.05
C PRO A 121 -7.09 10.35 -24.86
N HIS A 122 -7.99 9.65 -24.17
CA HIS A 122 -9.35 10.06 -23.88
C HIS A 122 -9.52 10.67 -22.48
N TRP A 123 -8.41 10.96 -21.80
CA TRP A 123 -8.46 11.68 -20.54
C TRP A 123 -9.20 13.01 -20.74
N PHE A 124 -10.15 13.32 -19.86
CA PHE A 124 -11.10 14.42 -20.05
C PHE A 124 -10.45 15.81 -20.22
N GLU A 125 -9.23 16.01 -19.70
CA GLU A 125 -8.46 17.25 -19.83
C GLU A 125 -7.72 17.36 -21.18
N ASN A 126 -7.61 16.28 -21.97
CA ASN A 126 -6.82 16.23 -23.21
C ASN A 126 -7.59 16.75 -24.43
N GLY A 127 -8.35 17.85 -24.27
CA GLY A 127 -9.09 18.49 -25.37
C GLY A 127 -10.32 17.69 -25.86
N ALA A 128 -10.74 16.68 -25.12
CA ALA A 128 -11.93 15.89 -25.41
C ALA A 128 -13.24 16.67 -25.17
N LEU A 129 -13.18 17.74 -24.36
CA LEU A 129 -14.31 18.57 -23.96
C LEU A 129 -14.08 20.03 -24.36
N THR A 130 -15.17 20.75 -24.63
CA THR A 130 -15.15 22.22 -24.73
C THR A 130 -14.86 22.86 -23.36
N PRO A 131 -14.42 24.14 -23.32
CA PRO A 131 -14.14 24.82 -22.05
C PRO A 131 -15.32 24.83 -21.07
N ASP A 132 -16.55 24.98 -21.58
CA ASP A 132 -17.76 25.01 -20.77
C ASP A 132 -18.08 23.62 -20.19
N GLU A 133 -17.98 22.56 -21.00
CA GLU A 133 -18.15 21.17 -20.55
C GLU A 133 -17.09 20.76 -19.52
N LEU A 134 -15.86 21.28 -19.66
CA LEU A 134 -14.79 21.05 -18.70
C LEU A 134 -15.09 21.74 -17.36
N ALA A 135 -15.61 22.98 -17.39
CA ALA A 135 -16.04 23.69 -16.19
C ALA A 135 -17.18 22.95 -15.47
N ASP A 136 -18.15 22.44 -16.21
CA ASP A 136 -19.24 21.63 -15.67
C ASP A 136 -18.72 20.31 -15.07
N THR A 137 -17.76 19.66 -15.73
CA THR A 137 -17.11 18.45 -15.24
C THR A 137 -16.42 18.69 -13.90
N TYR A 138 -15.68 19.79 -13.74
CA TYR A 138 -15.06 20.16 -12.46
C TYR A 138 -16.06 20.49 -11.36
N SER A 139 -17.27 20.94 -11.71
CA SER A 139 -18.34 21.22 -10.74
C SER A 139 -19.03 19.95 -10.21
N THR A 140 -18.82 18.81 -10.87
CA THR A 140 -19.48 17.54 -10.54
C THR A 140 -18.99 17.00 -9.18
N ARG A 141 -19.94 16.59 -8.33
CA ARG A 141 -19.68 16.02 -7.01
C ARG A 141 -20.33 14.66 -6.86
N LEU A 142 -19.67 13.74 -6.17
CA LEU A 142 -20.24 12.42 -5.86
C LEU A 142 -21.58 12.54 -5.12
N SER A 143 -21.72 13.53 -4.23
CA SER A 143 -22.98 13.80 -3.53
C SER A 143 -24.14 14.12 -4.48
N HIS A 144 -23.89 14.88 -5.56
CA HIS A 144 -24.92 15.19 -6.56
C HIS A 144 -25.34 13.94 -7.34
N LEU A 145 -24.40 13.03 -7.61
CA LEU A 145 -24.70 11.77 -8.30
C LEU A 145 -25.59 10.84 -7.45
N VAL A 146 -25.28 10.71 -6.16
CA VAL A 146 -26.05 9.88 -5.22
C VAL A 146 -27.48 10.38 -5.06
N VAL A 147 -27.68 11.70 -4.96
CA VAL A 147 -29.02 12.29 -4.87
C VAL A 147 -29.79 12.06 -6.17
N LYS A 148 -29.15 12.23 -7.33
CA LYS A 148 -29.79 12.02 -8.63
C LYS A 148 -30.17 10.57 -8.91
N SER A 149 -29.43 9.58 -8.38
CA SER A 149 -29.71 8.15 -8.62
C SER A 149 -30.77 7.55 -7.68
N HIS A 150 -31.07 8.24 -6.58
CA HIS A 150 -31.95 7.72 -5.52
C HIS A 150 -33.16 8.62 -5.21
N GLY A 151 -33.41 9.65 -6.01
CA GLY A 151 -34.63 10.49 -5.99
C GLY A 151 -35.49 10.21 -7.21
#